data_AF-A0A938SI10-F1
#
_entry.id   AF-A0A938SI10-F1
#
_cell.length_a   1.000
_cell.length_b   1.000
_cell.length_c   1.000
_cell.angle_alpha   90.00
_cell.angle_beta   90.00
_cell.angle_gamma   90.00
#
_symmetry.space_group_name_H-M   'P 1'
#
loop_
_entity.id
_entity.type
_entity.pdbx_description
1 polymer ?
#
loop_
_entity_poly.entity_id
_entity_poly.type
_entity_poly.pdbx_seq_one_letter_code
_entity_poly.pdbx_strand_id
1 'polypeptide(L)' 'ERHRPADAAQNVVVGKHVGVDTNGCVVVGEDGHLVTTVGVSDLIVIHTKDATLVCRKDSAQDVKKLVDKLKEGGLNSYL' A
#
# COMPACT_ATOMS: atom_id res chain seq x y z
N GLU A 1 -16.32 -7.66 7.62
CA GLU A 1 -15.63 -7.06 6.44
C GLU A 1 -15.83 -5.55 6.42
N ARG A 2 -14.76 -4.76 6.28
CA ARG A 2 -14.87 -3.33 5.98
C ARG A 2 -14.72 -3.16 4.47
N HIS A 3 -15.82 -3.31 3.74
CA HIS A 3 -15.83 -2.97 2.32
C HIS A 3 -15.83 -1.45 2.20
N ARG A 4 -14.69 -0.85 1.82
CA ARG A 4 -14.61 0.58 1.55
C ARG A 4 -14.97 0.84 0.09
N PRO A 5 -15.80 1.85 -0.20
CA PRO A 5 -16.17 2.16 -1.58
C PRO A 5 -14.92 2.62 -2.34
N ALA A 6 -14.75 2.08 -3.54
CA ALA A 6 -13.72 2.54 -4.45
C ALA A 6 -14.14 3.86 -5.11
N ASP A 7 -13.16 4.66 -5.54
CA ASP A 7 -13.42 5.85 -6.35
C ASP A 7 -13.77 5.49 -7.82
N ALA A 8 -13.96 6.51 -8.65
CA ALA A 8 -14.28 6.34 -10.07
C ALA A 8 -13.20 5.58 -10.86
N ALA A 9 -11.93 5.65 -10.43
CA ALA A 9 -10.80 4.92 -11.00
C ALA A 9 -10.54 3.58 -10.29
N GLN A 10 -11.49 3.10 -9.49
CA GLN A 10 -11.42 1.87 -8.71
C GLN A 10 -10.29 1.84 -7.66
N ASN A 11 -9.82 3.01 -7.22
CA ASN A 11 -8.88 3.08 -6.11
C ASN A 11 -9.62 2.98 -4.78
N VAL A 12 -9.05 2.24 -3.84
CA VAL A 12 -9.51 2.19 -2.44
C VAL A 12 -8.51 2.97 -1.60
N VAL A 13 -8.94 4.10 -1.06
CA VAL A 13 -8.07 5.04 -0.34
C VAL A 13 -8.43 5.13 1.14
N VAL A 14 -7.41 5.15 1.99
CA VAL A 14 -7.49 5.41 3.43
C VAL A 14 -6.39 6.40 3.77
N GLY A 15 -6.76 7.58 4.27
CA GLY A 15 -5.81 8.69 4.50
C GLY A 15 -5.80 9.68 3.34
N LYS A 16 -4.79 10.56 3.29
CA LYS A 16 -4.66 11.58 2.23
C LYS A 16 -3.93 10.98 1.03
N HIS A 17 -4.56 11.07 -0.14
CA HIS A 17 -3.99 10.61 -1.40
C HIS A 17 -4.26 11.59 -2.53
N VAL A 18 -3.27 11.75 -3.42
CA VAL A 18 -3.42 12.43 -4.71
C VAL A 18 -2.78 11.56 -5.78
N GLY A 19 -3.57 11.13 -6.75
CA GLY A 19 -3.12 10.31 -7.88
C GLY A 19 -3.25 11.04 -9.22
N VAL A 20 -2.28 10.84 -10.10
CA VAL A 20 -2.39 11.15 -11.54
C VAL A 20 -2.29 9.83 -12.30
N ASP A 21 -3.23 9.56 -13.19
CA ASP A 21 -3.29 8.29 -13.95
C ASP A 21 -3.11 7.06 -13.04
N THR A 22 -3.84 7.04 -11.92
CA THR A 22 -3.78 5.98 -10.91
C THR A 22 -5.08 5.18 -10.93
N ASN A 23 -4.99 3.88 -11.22
CA ASN A 23 -6.17 3.04 -11.44
C ASN A 23 -6.09 1.74 -10.65
N GLY A 24 -7.20 1.36 -10.00
CA GLY A 24 -7.28 0.09 -9.30
C GLY A 24 -6.25 -0.05 -8.18
N CYS A 25 -5.77 1.02 -7.55
CA CYS A 25 -4.81 0.93 -6.46
C CYS A 25 -5.49 0.84 -5.09
N VAL A 26 -4.85 0.19 -4.12
CA VAL A 26 -5.20 0.27 -2.70
C VAL A 26 -4.15 1.15 -2.04
N VAL A 27 -4.56 2.30 -1.53
CA VAL A 27 -3.66 3.26 -0.88
C VAL A 27 -4.10 3.44 0.56
N VAL A 28 -3.23 3.10 1.50
CA VAL A 28 -3.44 3.24 2.93
C VAL A 28 -2.31 4.09 3.49
N GLY A 29 -2.66 5.17 4.17
CA GLY A 29 -1.73 6.02 4.91
C GLY A 29 -2.31 6.42 6.26
N GLU A 30 -1.43 6.81 7.17
CA GLU A 30 -1.78 7.36 8.47
C GLU A 30 -2.09 8.86 8.38
N ASP A 31 -2.74 9.39 9.43
CA ASP A 31 -3.08 10.81 9.51
C ASP A 31 -1.82 11.69 9.46
N GLY A 32 -1.92 12.81 8.74
CA GLY A 32 -0.80 13.75 8.59
C GLY A 32 0.20 13.40 7.49
N HIS A 33 0.07 12.25 6.83
CA HIS A 33 0.91 11.88 5.69
C HIS A 33 0.12 11.94 4.36
N LEU A 34 0.75 12.47 3.31
CA LEU A 34 0.19 12.49 1.95
C LEU A 34 0.88 11.42 1.10
N VAL A 35 0.12 10.45 0.61
CA VAL A 35 0.60 9.47 -0.37
C VAL A 35 0.28 9.99 -1.77
N THR A 36 1.25 9.97 -2.69
CA THR A 36 1.02 10.37 -4.08
C THR A 36 1.42 9.27 -5.05
N THR A 37 0.70 9.15 -6.17
CA THR A 37 0.93 8.12 -7.19
C THR A 37 0.80 8.71 -8.58
N VAL A 38 1.62 8.24 -9.52
CA VAL A 38 1.62 8.74 -10.91
C VAL A 38 1.82 7.58 -11.87
N GLY A 39 0.87 7.38 -12.80
CA GLY A 39 1.01 6.39 -13.89
C GLY A 39 1.11 4.94 -13.40
N VAL A 40 0.44 4.60 -12.32
CA VAL A 40 0.48 3.26 -11.72
C VAL A 40 -0.90 2.62 -11.65
N SER A 41 -0.93 1.30 -11.81
CA SER A 41 -2.15 0.52 -11.71
C SER A 41 -1.94 -0.71 -10.84
N ASP A 42 -3.01 -1.15 -10.19
CA ASP A 42 -3.08 -2.42 -9.46
C ASP A 42 -2.00 -2.58 -8.38
N LEU A 43 -1.61 -1.48 -7.75
CA LEU A 43 -0.69 -1.48 -6.60
C LEU A 43 -1.45 -1.49 -5.28
N ILE A 44 -0.82 -2.10 -4.27
CA ILE A 44 -1.12 -1.92 -2.85
C ILE A 44 0.02 -1.08 -2.29
N VAL A 45 -0.31 0.10 -1.76
CA VAL A 45 0.59 1.02 -1.08
C VAL A 45 0.08 1.17 0.35
N ILE A 46 0.85 0.71 1.33
CA ILE A 46 0.53 0.83 2.75
C ILE A 46 1.67 1.58 3.40
N HIS A 47 1.40 2.81 3.82
CA HIS A 47 2.30 3.63 4.62
C HIS A 47 1.87 3.56 6.09
N THR A 48 2.80 3.20 6.95
CA THR A 48 2.71 3.31 8.40
C THR A 48 3.81 4.22 8.91
N LYS A 49 3.78 4.56 10.19
CA LYS A 49 4.80 5.37 10.86
C LYS A 49 6.23 4.91 10.59
N ASP A 50 6.46 3.60 10.62
CA ASP A 50 7.81 3.03 10.67
C ASP A 50 8.22 2.39 9.33
N ALA A 51 7.28 2.05 8.44
CA ALA A 51 7.57 1.39 7.18
C ALA A 51 6.55 1.68 6.08
N THR A 52 6.92 1.37 4.84
CA THR A 52 6.00 1.43 3.69
C THR A 52 6.09 0.15 2.88
N LEU A 53 4.95 -0.50 2.67
CA LEU A 53 4.80 -1.63 1.76
C LEU A 53 4.29 -1.13 0.42
N VAL A 54 4.96 -1.53 -0.65
CA VAL A 54 4.48 -1.37 -2.02
C VAL A 54 4.58 -2.71 -2.74
N CYS A 55 3.46 -3.19 -3.26
CA CYS A 55 3.44 -4.39 -4.10
C CYS A 55 2.30 -4.31 -5.12
N ARG A 56 2.35 -5.16 -6.15
CA ARG A 56 1.18 -5.37 -6.99
C ARG A 56 0.14 -6.18 -6.22
N LYS A 57 -1.14 -5.96 -6.51
CA LYS A 57 -2.27 -6.72 -5.95
C LYS A 57 -2.10 -8.23 -6.13
N ASP A 58 -1.65 -8.67 -7.31
CA ASP A 58 -1.42 -10.09 -7.64
C ASP A 58 -0.26 -10.73 -6.85
N SER A 59 0.61 -9.90 -6.29
CA SER A 59 1.81 -10.30 -5.55
C SER A 59 1.60 -10.25 -4.03
N ALA A 60 0.37 -9.95 -3.57
CA ALA A 60 0.05 -9.88 -2.14
C ALA A 60 0.31 -11.21 -1.40
N GLN A 61 0.23 -12.34 -2.10
CA GLN A 61 0.59 -13.66 -1.57
C GLN A 61 2.08 -13.79 -1.21
N ASP A 62 2.97 -13.00 -1.85
CA ASP A 62 4.41 -13.02 -1.60
C ASP A 62 4.83 -12.21 -0.36
N VAL A 63 3.88 -11.56 0.33
CA VAL A 63 4.15 -10.82 1.58
C VAL A 63 4.82 -11.72 2.63
N LYS A 64 4.47 -13.01 2.66
CA LYS A 64 5.14 -13.96 3.57
C LYS A 64 6.64 -14.08 3.29
N LYS A 65 7.04 -14.13 2.01
CA LYS A 65 8.46 -14.18 1.62
C LYS A 65 9.18 -12.88 2.02
N LEU A 66 8.50 -11.74 1.91
CA LEU A 66 9.03 -10.46 2.38
C LEU A 66 9.26 -10.46 3.90
N VAL A 67 8.31 -10.97 4.68
CA VAL A 67 8.42 -11.11 6.14
C VAL A 67 9.64 -11.95 6.51
N ASP A 68 9.85 -13.08 5.85
CA ASP A 68 11.01 -13.95 6.11
C ASP A 68 12.33 -13.22 5.82
N LYS A 69 12.41 -12.46 4.72
CA LYS A 69 13.58 -11.63 4.40
C LYS A 69 13.85 -10.53 5.44
N LEU A 70 12.80 -9.89 5.97
CA LEU A 70 12.95 -8.87 7.01
C LEU A 70 13.54 -9.48 8.30
N LYS A 71 13.12 -10.69 8.68
CA LYS A 71 13.69 -11.41 9.82
C LYS A 71 15.16 -11.73 9.62
N GLU A 72 15.52 -12.27 8.47
CA GLU A 72 16.90 -12.61 8.09
C GLU A 72 17.81 -11.38 8.06
N GLY A 73 17.28 -10.24 7.61
CA GLY A 73 17.98 -8.95 7.59
C GLY A 73 18.07 -8.24 8.93
N GLY A 74 17.55 -8.82 10.02
CA GLY A 74 17.56 -8.20 11.35
C GLY A 74 16.56 -7.05 11.53
N LEU A 75 15.62 -6.85 10.60
CA LEU A 75 14.63 -5.77 10.59
C LEU A 75 13.37 -6.12 11.39
N ASN A 76 13.51 -6.93 12.45
CA ASN A 76 12.39 -7.43 13.23
C ASN A 76 11.57 -6.33 13.94
N SER A 77 12.15 -5.15 14.12
CA SER A 77 11.44 -3.98 14.67
C SER A 77 10.35 -3.42 13.75
N TYR A 78 10.30 -3.85 12.49
CA TYR A 78 9.34 -3.40 11.47
C TYR A 78 8.32 -4.48 11.07
N LEU A 79 8.27 -5.60 11.80
CA LEU A 79 7.34 -6.72 11.58
C LEU A 79 6.06 -6.63 12.40
#